data_AF-A0A933SIX3-F1
#
_entry.id   AF-A0A933SIX3-F1
#
_cell.length_a   1.000
_cell.length_b   1.000
_cell.length_c   1.000
_cell.angle_alpha   90.00
_cell.angle_beta   90.00
_cell.angle_gamma   90.00
#
_symmetry.space_group_name_H-M   'P 1'
#
loop_
_entity.id
_entity.type
_entity.pdbx_description
1 polymer ?
#
loop_
_entity_poly.entity_id
_entity_poly.type
_entity_poly.pdbx_seq_one_letter_code
_entity_poly.pdbx_strand_id
1 'polypeptide(L)'
;MKRKQYNLFVLFAVLLLIFAVPMLLLAQESQFRTEFMINHMRQNFDEQVRIIRENKNKIPAEVKSLLADALKEDKTFEERMYLLNMANAMASMHKHWNGDDKPLIEVETIQQIEVLRESKRVEEIKKWEKYERLLGNIVMKEHLPQMEAKGLEPVVFPHWLHRTWFACKVCHEDVFVMKRGANDISEAHIKEGKQCGVCHNGKIAFNANEKCERCHNLSKAETTLSYDTGKVDHKRIKEVAARLGAQWNIENISGGKLPIDSFGFIDWLELKKKKVFSPVLSLSKDFKDDVRDNIILFESKGIGLNNVLFDHNLHSSWINCATCHPAVFKDGLGANNVRMADMAIGKSCGHCHGKVSFTFADCQRCHIQPKDKPVKGALIRKEK
;
A
#
# COMPACT_ATOMS: atom_id res chain seq x y z
N MET A 1 -4.69 -67.19 10.38
CA MET A 1 -4.21 -67.71 11.68
C MET A 1 -2.85 -67.05 11.96
N LYS A 2 -2.54 -66.26 13.00
CA LYS A 2 -3.00 -66.07 14.39
C LYS A 2 -2.94 -64.56 14.71
N ARG A 3 -4.05 -63.91 15.09
CA ARG A 3 -4.42 -63.39 16.44
C ARG A 3 -3.32 -62.68 17.27
N LYS A 4 -3.51 -61.35 17.38
CA LYS A 4 -3.50 -60.44 18.55
C LYS A 4 -2.56 -60.77 19.73
N GLN A 5 -1.74 -59.78 20.09
CA GLN A 5 -1.68 -59.25 21.46
C GLN A 5 -1.41 -57.73 21.42
N TYR A 6 -2.37 -56.97 21.94
CA TYR A 6 -2.31 -55.52 22.13
C TYR A 6 -1.59 -55.26 23.45
N ASN A 7 -0.45 -54.57 23.42
CA ASN A 7 0.15 -54.00 24.63
C ASN A 7 -0.25 -52.54 24.79
N LEU A 8 -1.17 -52.39 25.73
CA LEU A 8 -1.66 -51.23 26.45
C LEU A 8 -0.50 -50.45 27.10
N PHE A 9 0.17 -49.53 26.40
CA PHE A 9 1.12 -48.57 27.02
C PHE A 9 1.37 -47.30 26.16
N VAL A 10 0.34 -46.76 25.49
CA VAL A 10 0.47 -45.52 24.68
C VAL A 10 -0.56 -44.46 25.08
N LEU A 11 -0.79 -44.28 26.38
CA LEU A 11 -1.71 -43.27 26.86
C LEU A 11 -1.20 -42.59 28.13
N PHE A 12 0.00 -42.00 28.08
CA PHE A 12 0.38 -40.94 29.03
C PHE A 12 1.55 -40.03 28.59
N ALA A 13 1.75 -39.81 27.28
CA ALA A 13 2.85 -38.97 26.79
C ALA A 13 2.47 -38.10 25.58
N VAL A 14 1.24 -37.58 25.52
CA VAL A 14 0.79 -36.68 24.41
C VAL A 14 0.16 -35.38 24.94
N LEU A 15 0.54 -34.93 26.14
CA LEU A 15 0.03 -33.67 26.70
C LEU A 15 1.14 -32.68 27.10
N LEU A 16 2.28 -32.72 26.41
CA LEU A 16 3.40 -31.79 26.61
C LEU A 16 4.11 -31.44 25.29
N LEU A 17 3.34 -31.13 24.24
CA LEU A 17 3.87 -30.73 22.92
C LEU A 17 3.01 -29.62 22.27
N ILE A 18 2.62 -28.59 23.05
CA ILE A 18 1.99 -27.35 22.54
C ILE A 18 2.79 -26.08 22.90
N PHE A 19 4.04 -26.21 23.37
CA PHE A 19 4.94 -25.05 23.47
C PHE A 19 6.32 -25.37 22.90
N ALA A 20 6.40 -25.40 21.58
CA ALA A 20 7.68 -25.32 20.87
C ALA A 20 7.49 -24.49 19.60
N VAL A 21 7.38 -23.18 19.79
CA VAL A 21 7.63 -22.17 18.74
C VAL A 21 9.15 -22.14 18.51
N PRO A 22 9.64 -21.98 17.26
CA PRO A 22 11.02 -22.29 16.93
C PRO A 22 11.97 -21.26 17.54
N MET A 23 12.90 -21.77 18.34
CA MET A 23 14.06 -21.06 18.89
C MET A 23 15.03 -20.77 17.72
N LEU A 24 14.79 -19.68 17.00
CA LEU A 24 15.77 -19.09 16.09
C LEU A 24 16.64 -18.13 16.91
N LEU A 25 17.96 -18.22 16.72
CA LEU A 25 18.99 -17.52 17.47
C LEU A 25 18.69 -16.03 17.66
N LEU A 26 18.27 -15.68 18.87
CA LEU A 26 18.34 -14.34 19.44
C LEU A 26 19.34 -14.43 20.59
N ALA A 27 20.20 -13.43 20.75
CA ALA A 27 20.93 -13.27 22.01
C ALA A 27 19.88 -13.34 23.13
N GLN A 28 19.99 -14.36 23.99
CA GLN A 28 18.96 -14.72 24.95
C GLN A 28 18.59 -13.49 25.79
N GLU A 29 17.32 -13.08 25.81
CA GLU A 29 16.87 -11.98 26.67
C GLU A 29 17.29 -12.32 28.10
N SER A 30 18.01 -11.39 28.75
CA SER A 30 18.44 -11.61 30.12
C SER A 30 17.21 -11.72 31.02
N GLN A 31 17.29 -12.57 32.04
CA GLN A 31 16.21 -12.71 33.03
C GLN A 31 15.85 -11.36 33.66
N PHE A 32 16.86 -10.51 33.90
CA PHE A 32 16.67 -9.17 34.42
C PHE A 32 15.87 -8.27 33.47
N ARG A 33 16.20 -8.26 32.17
CA ARG A 33 15.48 -7.45 31.18
C ARG A 33 14.01 -7.88 31.09
N THR A 34 13.73 -9.18 31.03
CA THR A 34 12.36 -9.70 30.98
C THR A 34 11.59 -9.30 32.24
N GLU A 35 12.19 -9.46 33.42
CA GLU A 35 11.60 -9.07 34.71
C GLU A 35 11.34 -7.55 34.78
N PHE A 36 12.30 -6.74 34.33
CA PHE A 36 12.15 -5.29 34.26
C PHE A 36 10.99 -4.89 33.34
N MET A 37 10.95 -5.42 32.11
CA MET A 37 9.90 -5.09 31.13
C MET A 37 8.51 -5.51 31.61
N ILE A 38 8.38 -6.70 32.22
CA ILE A 38 7.10 -7.16 32.78
C ILE A 38 6.63 -6.23 33.90
N ASN A 39 7.50 -5.91 34.85
CA ASN A 39 7.15 -5.02 35.95
C ASN A 39 6.88 -3.58 35.48
N HIS A 40 7.57 -3.11 34.44
CA HIS A 40 7.32 -1.83 33.79
C HIS A 40 5.94 -1.77 33.12
N MET A 41 5.61 -2.79 32.32
CA MET A 41 4.29 -2.90 31.68
C MET A 41 3.15 -3.03 32.69
N ARG A 42 3.39 -3.69 33.83
CA ARG A 42 2.40 -3.86 34.91
C ARG A 42 2.37 -2.71 35.91
N GLN A 43 3.20 -1.68 35.75
CA GLN A 43 3.33 -0.55 36.67
C GLN A 43 3.65 -0.97 38.13
N ASN A 44 4.39 -2.07 38.30
CA ASN A 44 4.81 -2.56 39.61
C ASN A 44 6.09 -1.83 40.08
N PHE A 45 5.93 -0.62 40.61
CA PHE A 45 7.05 0.26 40.93
C PHE A 45 7.95 -0.26 42.05
N ASP A 46 7.37 -0.83 43.11
CA ASP A 46 8.14 -1.35 44.26
C ASP A 46 9.14 -2.41 43.79
N GLU A 47 8.67 -3.31 42.92
CA GLU A 47 9.49 -4.36 42.35
C GLU A 47 10.53 -3.81 41.36
N GLN A 48 10.18 -2.82 40.54
CA GLN A 48 11.16 -2.16 39.65
C GLN A 48 12.29 -1.50 40.46
N VAL A 49 11.98 -0.85 41.58
CA VAL A 49 13.00 -0.24 42.44
C VAL A 49 13.91 -1.32 43.03
N ARG A 50 13.32 -2.43 43.52
CA ARG A 50 14.06 -3.57 44.07
C ARG A 50 15.07 -4.12 43.07
N ILE A 51 14.61 -4.51 41.87
CA ILE A 51 15.48 -5.12 40.85
C ILE A 51 16.56 -4.15 40.34
N ILE A 52 16.26 -2.85 40.25
CA ILE A 52 17.22 -1.83 39.82
C ILE A 52 18.35 -1.65 40.85
N ARG A 53 18.03 -1.67 42.14
CA ARG A 53 19.04 -1.56 43.22
C ARG A 53 19.91 -2.80 43.29
N GLU A 54 19.30 -3.99 43.21
CA GLU A 54 20.02 -5.27 43.31
C GLU A 54 20.95 -5.55 42.11
N ASN A 55 20.64 -5.00 40.94
CA ASN A 55 21.38 -5.30 39.69
C ASN A 55 22.19 -4.11 39.17
N LYS A 56 22.62 -3.17 40.03
CA LYS A 56 23.41 -1.98 39.67
C LYS A 56 24.46 -2.25 38.58
N ASN A 57 25.31 -3.26 38.77
CA ASN A 57 26.45 -3.52 37.88
C ASN A 57 26.06 -4.10 36.51
N LYS A 58 24.84 -4.64 36.37
CA LYS A 58 24.36 -5.22 35.10
C LYS A 58 23.67 -4.19 34.23
N ILE A 59 23.05 -3.18 34.82
CA ILE A 59 22.19 -2.22 34.10
C ILE A 59 22.90 -1.52 32.93
N PRO A 60 24.15 -1.05 33.03
CA PRO A 60 24.82 -0.46 31.87
C PRO A 60 24.95 -1.42 30.67
N ALA A 61 25.17 -2.71 30.91
CA ALA A 61 25.25 -3.71 29.85
C ALA A 61 23.85 -4.02 29.26
N GLU A 62 22.83 -4.05 30.10
CA GLU A 62 21.44 -4.29 29.69
C GLU A 62 20.88 -3.14 28.84
N VAL A 63 21.17 -1.90 29.26
CA VAL A 63 20.86 -0.69 28.47
C VAL A 63 21.54 -0.77 27.11
N LYS A 64 22.84 -1.10 27.06
CA LYS A 64 23.55 -1.27 25.78
C LYS A 64 22.98 -2.39 24.91
N SER A 65 22.53 -3.49 25.51
CA SER A 65 21.87 -4.57 24.78
C SER A 65 20.55 -4.11 24.17
N LEU A 66 19.74 -3.33 24.91
CA LEU A 66 18.49 -2.75 24.40
C LEU A 66 18.75 -1.77 23.26
N LEU A 67 19.78 -0.92 23.38
CA LEU A 67 20.20 -0.02 22.32
C LEU A 67 20.62 -0.79 21.05
N ALA A 68 21.42 -1.83 21.20
CA ALA A 68 21.85 -2.67 20.09
C ALA A 68 20.66 -3.35 19.39
N ASP A 69 19.68 -3.83 20.15
CA ASP A 69 18.45 -4.41 19.59
C ASP A 69 17.58 -3.38 18.87
N ALA A 70 17.46 -2.18 19.44
CA ALA A 70 16.66 -1.09 18.85
C ALA A 70 17.22 -0.64 17.49
N LEU A 71 18.55 -0.63 17.37
CA LEU A 71 19.25 -0.15 16.18
C LEU A 71 19.39 -1.20 15.06
N LYS A 72 18.84 -2.41 15.24
CA LYS A 72 18.80 -3.41 14.16
C LYS A 72 17.99 -2.88 12.97
N GLU A 73 18.43 -3.25 11.77
CA GLU A 73 17.84 -2.79 10.50
C GLU A 73 16.43 -3.34 10.25
N ASP A 74 16.09 -4.47 10.87
CA ASP A 74 14.79 -5.15 10.71
C ASP A 74 13.67 -4.52 11.56
N LYS A 75 13.99 -3.57 12.43
CA LYS A 75 13.02 -2.96 13.36
C LYS A 75 12.25 -1.82 12.72
N THR A 76 10.93 -1.76 12.95
CA THR A 76 10.15 -0.57 12.61
C THR A 76 10.50 0.61 13.53
N PHE A 77 10.07 1.82 13.17
CA PHE A 77 10.25 2.98 14.03
C PHE A 77 9.58 2.79 15.40
N GLU A 78 8.37 2.20 15.43
CA GLU A 78 7.62 1.94 16.66
C GLU A 78 8.33 0.91 17.55
N GLU A 79 8.81 -0.19 16.96
CA GLU A 79 9.57 -1.22 17.68
C GLU A 79 10.89 -0.66 18.24
N ARG A 80 11.60 0.13 17.43
CA ARG A 80 12.82 0.82 17.84
C ARG A 80 12.56 1.77 19.00
N MET A 81 11.56 2.63 18.89
CA MET A 81 11.22 3.58 19.95
C MET A 81 10.73 2.88 21.21
N TYR A 82 10.01 1.76 21.11
CA TYR A 82 9.64 0.96 22.26
C TYR A 82 10.87 0.50 23.05
N LEU A 83 11.86 -0.09 22.37
CA LEU A 83 13.10 -0.56 23.00
C LEU A 83 13.93 0.59 23.59
N LEU A 84 14.04 1.71 22.87
CA LEU A 84 14.73 2.91 23.37
C LEU A 84 14.02 3.49 24.61
N ASN A 85 12.68 3.48 24.64
CA ASN A 85 11.91 3.94 25.80
C ASN A 85 12.10 3.02 27.01
N MET A 86 12.18 1.70 26.81
CA MET A 86 12.53 0.76 27.89
C MET A 86 13.94 0.98 28.41
N ALA A 87 14.91 1.20 27.51
CA ALA A 87 16.29 1.53 27.89
C ALA A 87 16.36 2.84 28.67
N ASN A 88 15.59 3.86 28.26
CA ASN A 88 15.51 5.15 28.93
C ASN A 88 14.93 5.00 30.34
N ALA A 89 13.82 4.27 30.48
CA ALA A 89 13.21 4.01 31.78
C ALA A 89 14.21 3.31 32.72
N MET A 90 14.89 2.26 32.24
CA MET A 90 15.90 1.53 33.00
C MET A 90 17.06 2.43 33.42
N ALA A 91 17.60 3.23 32.49
CA ALA A 91 18.70 4.14 32.73
C ALA A 91 18.32 5.31 33.66
N SER A 92 17.08 5.83 33.55
CA SER A 92 16.53 6.87 34.43
C SER A 92 16.42 6.37 35.87
N MET A 93 15.91 5.15 36.07
CA MET A 93 15.85 4.52 37.38
C MET A 93 17.26 4.24 37.93
N HIS A 94 18.19 3.84 37.06
CA HIS A 94 19.59 3.62 37.43
C HIS A 94 20.27 4.91 37.89
N LYS A 95 20.10 6.01 37.17
CA LYS A 95 20.59 7.33 37.57
C LYS A 95 20.05 7.71 38.95
N HIS A 96 18.74 7.57 39.17
CA HIS A 96 18.10 7.98 40.41
C HIS A 96 18.56 7.14 41.62
N TRP A 97 18.58 5.80 41.50
CA TRP A 97 18.84 4.91 42.62
C TRP A 97 20.31 4.49 42.79
N ASN A 98 21.09 4.51 41.72
CA ASN A 98 22.46 4.01 41.70
C ASN A 98 23.51 5.09 41.42
N GLY A 99 23.09 6.30 41.02
CA GLY A 99 23.93 7.49 40.86
C GLY A 99 24.77 7.55 39.59
N ASP A 100 24.55 6.65 38.62
CA ASP A 100 25.25 6.64 37.33
C ASP A 100 24.31 7.07 36.21
N ASP A 101 24.61 8.22 35.60
CA ASP A 101 23.83 8.83 34.53
C ASP A 101 24.35 8.52 33.12
N LYS A 102 25.52 7.87 32.99
CA LYS A 102 26.12 7.59 31.68
C LYS A 102 25.20 6.78 30.77
N PRO A 103 24.52 5.72 31.23
CA PRO A 103 23.59 4.98 30.37
C PRO A 103 22.42 5.84 29.91
N LEU A 104 21.99 6.81 30.74
CA LEU A 104 20.86 7.67 30.38
C LEU A 104 21.24 8.65 29.27
N ILE A 105 22.41 9.30 29.39
CA ILE A 105 22.92 10.23 28.37
C ILE A 105 23.05 9.53 27.01
N GLU A 106 23.55 8.29 27.00
CA GLU A 106 23.69 7.48 25.77
C GLU A 106 22.32 7.21 25.13
N VAL A 107 21.33 6.78 25.92
CA VAL A 107 19.98 6.49 25.42
C VAL A 107 19.28 7.74 24.90
N GLU A 108 19.32 8.85 25.66
CA GLU A 108 18.69 10.11 25.27
C GLU A 108 19.27 10.65 23.97
N THR A 109 20.60 10.54 23.79
CA THR A 109 21.26 10.93 22.54
C THR A 109 20.73 10.13 21.35
N ILE A 110 20.61 8.81 21.50
CA ILE A 110 20.10 7.93 20.43
C ILE A 110 18.62 8.21 20.16
N GLN A 111 17.79 8.41 21.20
CA GLN A 111 16.38 8.77 21.04
C GLN A 111 16.21 10.08 20.26
N GLN A 112 17.01 11.11 20.56
CA GLN A 112 16.97 12.38 19.84
C GLN A 112 17.33 12.20 18.37
N ILE A 113 18.37 11.41 18.06
CA ILE A 113 18.76 11.10 16.68
C ILE A 113 17.63 10.41 15.92
N GLU A 114 16.98 9.41 16.52
CA GLU A 114 15.90 8.65 15.88
C GLU A 114 14.62 9.49 15.71
N VAL A 115 14.27 10.33 16.68
CA VAL A 115 13.14 11.29 16.54
C VAL A 115 13.41 12.31 15.43
N LEU A 116 14.64 12.82 15.32
CA LEU A 116 15.02 13.73 14.24
C LEU A 116 14.99 13.02 12.87
N ARG A 117 15.45 11.77 12.81
CA ARG A 117 15.42 10.94 11.62
C ARG A 117 13.99 10.71 11.15
N GLU A 118 13.10 10.34 12.07
CA GLU A 118 11.69 10.14 11.78
C GLU A 118 10.99 11.44 11.38
N SER A 119 11.27 12.54 12.08
CA SER A 119 10.72 13.86 11.72
C SER A 119 11.07 14.23 10.28
N LYS A 120 12.33 14.05 9.87
CA LYS A 120 12.76 14.27 8.48
C LYS A 120 12.04 13.33 7.49
N ARG A 121 11.88 12.05 7.85
CA ARG A 121 11.13 11.08 7.01
C ARG A 121 9.68 11.50 6.81
N VAL A 122 9.01 11.92 7.89
CA VAL A 122 7.61 12.38 7.87
C VAL A 122 7.47 13.68 7.09
N GLU A 123 8.38 14.64 7.27
CA GLU A 123 8.41 15.89 6.51
C GLU A 123 8.56 15.62 5.01
N GLU A 124 9.49 14.74 4.65
CA GLU A 124 9.68 14.32 3.26
C GLU A 124 8.43 13.65 2.69
N ILE A 125 7.72 12.80 3.45
CA ILE A 125 6.44 12.22 3.00
C ILE A 125 5.39 13.32 2.76
N LYS A 126 5.21 14.23 3.72
CA LYS A 126 4.23 15.33 3.64
C LYS A 126 4.49 16.27 2.48
N LYS A 127 5.77 16.51 2.14
CA LYS A 127 6.17 17.33 0.98
C LYS A 127 5.51 16.86 -0.32
N TRP A 128 5.38 15.55 -0.50
CA TRP A 128 4.84 14.94 -1.71
C TRP A 128 3.34 14.62 -1.65
N GLU A 129 2.80 14.42 -0.43
CA GLU A 129 1.42 14.02 -0.18
C GLU A 129 0.41 14.89 -0.94
N LYS A 130 0.62 16.21 -1.00
CA LYS A 130 -0.28 17.13 -1.72
C LYS A 130 -0.39 16.84 -3.23
N TYR A 131 0.66 16.30 -3.85
CA TYR A 131 0.70 15.97 -5.28
C TYR A 131 0.13 14.57 -5.59
N GLU A 132 0.18 13.68 -4.60
CA GLU A 132 -0.34 12.31 -4.67
C GLU A 132 -1.76 12.17 -4.08
N ARG A 133 -2.38 13.29 -3.70
CA ARG A 133 -3.71 13.31 -3.07
C ARG A 133 -4.78 12.59 -3.89
N LEU A 134 -4.74 12.72 -5.22
CA LEU A 134 -5.65 11.99 -6.10
C LEU A 134 -5.14 10.57 -6.31
N LEU A 135 -6.04 9.60 -6.13
CA LEU A 135 -5.71 8.18 -6.30
C LEU A 135 -5.08 7.91 -7.66
N GLY A 136 -3.95 7.21 -7.61
CA GLY A 136 -3.10 6.94 -8.75
C GLY A 136 -2.11 8.04 -9.11
N ASN A 137 -2.17 9.27 -8.59
CA ASN A 137 -1.08 10.22 -8.87
C ASN A 137 0.24 9.71 -8.25
N ILE A 138 1.32 9.78 -9.03
CA ILE A 138 2.65 9.33 -8.61
C ILE A 138 3.64 10.46 -8.85
N VAL A 139 4.36 10.86 -7.81
CA VAL A 139 5.58 11.65 -7.94
C VAL A 139 6.74 10.69 -8.18
N MET A 140 7.40 10.83 -9.32
CA MET A 140 8.61 10.07 -9.66
C MET A 140 9.81 10.72 -9.01
N LYS A 141 10.52 9.96 -8.16
CA LYS A 141 11.59 10.45 -7.27
C LYS A 141 12.84 9.59 -7.30
N GLU A 142 12.78 8.47 -8.01
CA GLU A 142 13.83 7.45 -8.08
C GLU A 142 15.16 8.02 -8.61
N HIS A 143 15.09 9.04 -9.48
CA HIS A 143 16.24 9.74 -10.05
C HIS A 143 16.30 11.23 -9.67
N LEU A 144 15.82 11.57 -8.46
CA LEU A 144 15.76 12.96 -8.01
C LEU A 144 17.12 13.69 -8.06
N PRO A 145 18.24 13.11 -7.57
CA PRO A 145 19.55 13.77 -7.67
C PRO A 145 19.98 14.07 -9.11
N GLN A 146 19.69 13.16 -10.05
CA GLN A 146 20.02 13.32 -11.47
C GLN A 146 19.17 14.40 -12.13
N MET A 147 17.89 14.51 -11.75
CA MET A 147 17.01 15.60 -12.18
C MET A 147 17.52 16.94 -11.65
N GLU A 148 17.79 17.03 -10.34
CA GLU A 148 18.28 18.25 -9.68
C GLU A 148 19.61 18.73 -10.27
N ALA A 149 20.55 17.81 -10.56
CA ALA A 149 21.83 18.14 -11.21
C ALA A 149 21.65 18.75 -12.61
N LYS A 150 20.54 18.47 -13.29
CA LYS A 150 20.17 19.06 -14.59
C LYS A 150 19.23 20.27 -14.45
N GLY A 151 18.95 20.73 -13.24
CA GLY A 151 17.98 21.81 -12.98
C GLY A 151 16.54 21.41 -13.30
N LEU A 152 16.23 20.11 -13.29
CA LEU A 152 14.89 19.57 -13.56
C LEU A 152 14.17 19.26 -12.25
N GLU A 153 12.88 19.57 -12.24
CA GLU A 153 11.98 19.22 -11.14
C GLU A 153 11.51 17.77 -11.25
N PRO A 154 11.12 17.12 -10.14
CA PRO A 154 10.47 15.81 -10.19
C PRO A 154 9.18 15.82 -11.02
N VAL A 155 8.86 14.68 -11.61
CA VAL A 155 7.69 14.52 -12.48
C VAL A 155 6.50 14.02 -11.67
N VAL A 156 5.34 14.65 -11.87
CA VAL A 156 4.04 14.11 -11.42
C VAL A 156 3.36 13.44 -12.60
N PHE A 157 3.04 12.17 -12.43
CA PHE A 157 2.25 11.42 -13.39
C PHE A 157 0.78 11.36 -12.94
N PRO A 158 -0.14 12.03 -13.66
CA PRO A 158 -1.57 11.96 -13.35
C PRO A 158 -2.22 10.74 -14.00
N HIS A 159 -2.43 9.67 -13.24
CA HIS A 159 -3.17 8.50 -13.74
C HIS A 159 -4.56 8.88 -14.23
N TRP A 160 -5.25 9.78 -13.52
CA TRP A 160 -6.63 10.15 -13.85
C TRP A 160 -6.75 10.74 -15.25
N LEU A 161 -5.82 11.62 -15.64
CA LEU A 161 -5.85 12.27 -16.95
C LEU A 161 -5.61 11.23 -18.05
N HIS A 162 -4.62 10.35 -17.89
CA HIS A 162 -4.36 9.27 -18.84
C HIS A 162 -5.53 8.29 -18.95
N ARG A 163 -6.21 8.00 -17.84
CA ARG A 163 -7.41 7.13 -17.78
C ARG A 163 -8.61 7.71 -18.55
N THR A 164 -8.63 9.02 -18.83
CA THR A 164 -9.66 9.60 -19.72
C THR A 164 -9.53 9.12 -21.16
N TRP A 165 -8.33 8.73 -21.60
CA TRP A 165 -8.06 8.32 -22.98
C TRP A 165 -7.69 6.84 -23.12
N PHE A 166 -7.10 6.23 -22.10
CA PHE A 166 -6.56 4.88 -22.17
C PHE A 166 -7.09 4.00 -21.03
N ALA A 167 -7.42 2.74 -21.35
CA ALA A 167 -7.72 1.73 -20.35
C ALA A 167 -6.42 1.31 -19.64
N CYS A 168 -6.53 0.76 -18.44
CA CYS A 168 -5.35 0.38 -17.65
C CYS A 168 -4.49 -0.65 -18.40
N LYS A 169 -5.13 -1.58 -19.12
CA LYS A 169 -4.50 -2.61 -19.95
C LYS A 169 -3.63 -2.09 -21.11
N VAL A 170 -3.77 -0.82 -21.48
CA VAL A 170 -2.87 -0.19 -22.47
C VAL A 170 -1.46 -0.02 -21.90
N CYS A 171 -1.37 0.27 -20.60
CA CYS A 171 -0.11 0.55 -19.92
C CYS A 171 0.37 -0.65 -19.10
N HIS A 172 -0.56 -1.41 -18.51
CA HIS A 172 -0.26 -2.45 -17.54
C HIS A 172 -0.63 -3.85 -18.06
N GLU A 173 0.27 -4.84 -17.99
CA GLU A 173 1.61 -4.80 -17.38
C GLU A 173 2.75 -4.58 -18.41
N ASP A 174 2.41 -4.34 -19.68
CA ASP A 174 3.38 -4.35 -20.78
C ASP A 174 4.35 -3.16 -20.74
N VAL A 175 3.85 -1.95 -20.48
CA VAL A 175 4.67 -0.72 -20.46
C VAL A 175 5.20 -0.43 -19.07
N PHE A 176 4.38 -0.69 -18.05
CA PHE A 176 4.68 -0.45 -16.65
C PHE A 176 4.22 -1.61 -15.77
N VAL A 177 5.07 -2.01 -14.82
CA VAL A 177 4.68 -2.89 -13.72
C VAL A 177 3.77 -2.14 -12.74
N MET A 178 2.70 -2.79 -12.25
CA MET A 178 1.74 -2.28 -11.25
C MET A 178 2.33 -2.21 -9.83
N LYS A 179 3.55 -1.68 -9.70
CA LYS A 179 4.27 -1.54 -8.43
C LYS A 179 5.13 -0.28 -8.47
N ARG A 180 4.95 0.60 -7.48
CA ARG A 180 5.73 1.83 -7.34
C ARG A 180 7.23 1.51 -7.26
N GLY A 181 8.04 2.27 -7.99
CA GLY A 181 9.49 2.10 -8.06
C GLY A 181 9.98 0.82 -8.74
N ALA A 182 9.08 -0.02 -9.31
CA ALA A 182 9.49 -1.26 -9.96
C ALA A 182 10.01 -1.05 -11.39
N ASN A 183 9.63 0.04 -12.03
CA ASN A 183 10.14 0.41 -13.36
C ASN A 183 11.28 1.41 -13.19
N ASP A 184 12.42 1.13 -13.81
CA ASP A 184 13.51 2.11 -13.89
C ASP A 184 13.21 3.10 -15.02
N ILE A 185 12.62 4.25 -14.69
CA ILE A 185 12.24 5.27 -15.67
C ILE A 185 13.38 6.25 -15.86
N SER A 186 13.96 6.29 -17.07
CA SER A 186 15.09 7.15 -17.38
C SER A 186 14.92 7.87 -18.73
N GLU A 187 15.59 9.00 -18.90
CA GLU A 187 15.66 9.72 -20.19
C GLU A 187 16.15 8.79 -21.32
N ALA A 188 17.09 7.90 -21.03
CA ALA A 188 17.62 6.94 -22.00
C ALA A 188 16.52 5.97 -22.47
N HIS A 189 15.78 5.36 -21.54
CA HIS A 189 14.66 4.46 -21.88
C HIS A 189 13.57 5.18 -22.67
N ILE A 190 13.27 6.44 -22.33
CA ILE A 190 12.29 7.25 -23.05
C ILE A 190 12.76 7.51 -24.50
N LYS A 191 14.04 7.82 -24.71
CA LYS A 191 14.63 8.01 -26.05
C LYS A 191 14.60 6.73 -26.89
N GLU A 192 14.74 5.57 -26.26
CA GLU A 192 14.61 4.25 -26.88
C GLU A 192 13.15 3.86 -27.19
N GLY A 193 12.17 4.71 -26.87
CA GLY A 193 10.75 4.44 -27.11
C GLY A 193 10.10 3.52 -26.06
N LYS A 194 10.73 3.35 -24.89
CA LYS A 194 10.17 2.59 -23.76
C LYS A 194 9.42 3.51 -22.80
N GLN A 195 8.56 2.94 -21.96
CA GLN A 195 7.83 3.65 -20.89
C GLN A 195 7.07 4.88 -21.44
N CYS A 196 7.38 6.10 -20.96
CA CYS A 196 6.76 7.33 -21.45
C CYS A 196 6.99 7.50 -22.96
N GLY A 197 8.14 7.06 -23.48
CA GLY A 197 8.52 7.11 -24.88
C GLY A 197 7.67 6.23 -25.81
N VAL A 198 6.93 5.24 -25.27
CA VAL A 198 5.98 4.44 -26.07
C VAL A 198 4.93 5.35 -26.72
N CYS A 199 4.48 6.38 -25.98
CA CYS A 199 3.45 7.31 -26.43
C CYS A 199 4.01 8.71 -26.70
N HIS A 200 4.92 9.22 -25.87
CA HIS A 200 5.53 10.55 -26.02
C HIS A 200 6.65 10.56 -27.07
N ASN A 201 6.30 10.15 -28.29
CA ASN A 201 7.18 9.94 -29.43
C ASN A 201 6.92 10.93 -30.59
N GLY A 202 6.09 11.94 -30.37
CA GLY A 202 5.68 12.92 -31.38
C GLY A 202 4.53 12.46 -32.29
N LYS A 203 4.16 11.17 -32.26
CA LYS A 203 3.05 10.61 -33.04
C LYS A 203 1.78 10.48 -32.19
N ILE A 204 1.85 9.71 -31.10
CA ILE A 204 0.70 9.45 -30.21
C ILE A 204 0.49 10.66 -29.29
N ALA A 205 1.55 11.07 -28.59
CA ALA A 205 1.60 12.27 -27.78
C ALA A 205 2.77 13.16 -28.22
N PHE A 206 2.93 14.31 -27.56
CA PHE A 206 4.07 15.19 -27.82
C PHE A 206 5.39 14.45 -27.57
N ASN A 207 6.45 14.82 -28.29
CA ASN A 207 7.76 14.21 -28.14
C ASN A 207 8.38 14.57 -26.77
N ALA A 208 8.73 13.57 -25.97
CA ALA A 208 9.35 13.76 -24.66
C ALA A 208 10.75 14.39 -24.75
N ASN A 209 11.43 14.29 -25.89
CA ASN A 209 12.79 14.79 -26.07
C ASN A 209 12.88 16.31 -26.32
N GLU A 210 11.75 16.98 -26.55
CA GLU A 210 11.74 18.39 -26.98
C GLU A 210 11.22 19.35 -25.90
N LYS A 211 10.42 18.86 -24.95
CA LYS A 211 9.63 19.69 -24.03
C LYS A 211 9.71 19.18 -22.61
N CYS A 212 10.90 19.27 -22.00
CA CYS A 212 11.19 18.79 -20.64
C CYS A 212 10.19 19.37 -19.62
N GLU A 213 9.85 20.65 -19.76
CA GLU A 213 8.94 21.40 -18.91
C GLU A 213 7.47 20.93 -18.97
N ARG A 214 7.12 20.02 -19.89
CA ARG A 214 5.80 19.38 -19.89
C ARG A 214 5.66 18.27 -18.86
N CYS A 215 6.77 17.70 -18.40
CA CYS A 215 6.79 16.68 -17.35
C CYS A 215 7.44 17.20 -16.06
N HIS A 216 8.56 17.92 -16.19
CA HIS A 216 9.34 18.48 -15.09
C HIS A 216 8.81 19.88 -14.73
N ASN A 217 7.68 19.95 -14.03
CA ASN A 217 6.95 21.21 -13.79
C ASN A 217 6.21 21.28 -12.44
N LEU A 218 6.69 20.55 -11.45
CA LEU A 218 6.07 20.45 -10.13
C LEU A 218 5.77 21.82 -9.46
N SER A 219 6.65 22.82 -9.65
CA SER A 219 6.50 24.14 -9.04
C SER A 219 5.58 25.08 -9.83
N LYS A 220 5.23 24.76 -11.08
CA LYS A 220 4.46 25.65 -11.94
C LYS A 220 2.98 25.63 -11.58
N ALA A 221 2.50 26.76 -11.07
CA ALA A 221 1.10 26.95 -10.65
C ALA A 221 0.07 26.62 -11.74
N GLU A 222 0.38 26.93 -13.00
CA GLU A 222 -0.47 26.65 -14.17
C GLU A 222 -0.58 25.14 -14.47
N THR A 223 0.44 24.36 -14.11
CA THR A 223 0.46 22.90 -14.31
C THR A 223 -0.18 22.16 -13.14
N THR A 224 -0.14 22.73 -11.93
CA THR A 224 -0.91 22.26 -10.78
C THR A 224 -2.41 22.16 -11.08
N LEU A 225 -2.95 23.04 -11.95
CA LEU A 225 -4.33 23.00 -12.41
C LEU A 225 -4.64 21.80 -13.33
N SER A 226 -3.65 21.31 -14.07
CA SER A 226 -3.82 20.15 -14.97
C SER A 226 -3.96 18.82 -14.21
N TYR A 227 -3.65 18.81 -12.92
CA TYR A 227 -3.83 17.69 -12.01
C TYR A 227 -4.94 17.93 -10.98
N ASP A 228 -5.58 19.10 -10.98
CA ASP A 228 -6.73 19.43 -10.15
C ASP A 228 -8.03 19.10 -10.91
N THR A 229 -8.77 18.10 -10.42
CA THR A 229 -10.04 17.66 -11.02
C THR A 229 -11.14 18.72 -10.96
N GLY A 230 -10.93 19.82 -10.23
CA GLY A 230 -11.82 20.98 -10.19
C GLY A 230 -11.65 21.97 -11.34
N LYS A 231 -10.51 21.94 -12.08
CA LYS A 231 -10.21 22.89 -13.17
C LYS A 231 -9.80 22.18 -14.46
N VAL A 232 -10.67 21.28 -14.91
CA VAL A 232 -10.41 20.42 -16.07
C VAL A 232 -10.70 21.13 -17.38
N ASP A 233 -9.73 21.15 -18.29
CA ASP A 233 -9.94 21.58 -19.67
C ASP A 233 -10.59 20.46 -20.48
N HIS A 234 -11.92 20.38 -20.40
CA HIS A 234 -12.70 19.36 -21.11
C HIS A 234 -12.58 19.48 -22.64
N LYS A 235 -12.37 20.68 -23.17
CA LYS A 235 -12.18 20.88 -24.62
C LYS A 235 -10.90 20.18 -25.05
N ARG A 236 -9.80 20.42 -24.32
CA ARG A 236 -8.53 19.78 -24.62
C ARG A 236 -8.59 18.25 -24.49
N ILE A 237 -9.27 17.74 -23.46
CA ILE A 237 -9.46 16.29 -23.30
C ILE A 237 -10.22 15.70 -24.49
N LYS A 238 -11.28 16.37 -24.94
CA LYS A 238 -12.08 15.94 -26.10
C LYS A 238 -11.28 15.93 -27.39
N GLU A 239 -10.47 16.96 -27.65
CA GLU A 239 -9.57 17.02 -28.80
C GLU A 239 -8.57 15.86 -28.82
N VAL A 240 -7.93 15.59 -27.68
CA VAL A 240 -6.95 14.50 -27.56
C VAL A 240 -7.64 13.15 -27.70
N ALA A 241 -8.82 12.96 -27.11
CA ALA A 241 -9.59 11.74 -27.21
C ALA A 241 -9.91 11.42 -28.68
N ALA A 242 -10.46 12.39 -29.42
CA ALA A 242 -10.81 12.22 -30.82
C ALA A 242 -9.59 11.83 -31.68
N ARG A 243 -8.43 12.44 -31.43
CA ARG A 243 -7.18 12.12 -32.15
C ARG A 243 -6.68 10.69 -31.88
N LEU A 244 -6.91 10.18 -30.68
CA LEU A 244 -6.48 8.84 -30.26
C LEU A 244 -7.49 7.74 -30.60
N GLY A 245 -8.71 8.10 -31.04
CA GLY A 245 -9.82 7.15 -31.19
C GLY A 245 -10.53 6.81 -29.87
N ALA A 246 -10.29 7.57 -28.80
CA ALA A 246 -11.09 7.56 -27.60
C ALA A 246 -12.29 8.52 -27.71
N GLN A 247 -13.19 8.47 -26.73
CA GLN A 247 -14.32 9.41 -26.64
C GLN A 247 -14.32 10.15 -25.30
N TRP A 248 -14.73 11.42 -25.35
CA TRP A 248 -14.98 12.26 -24.18
C TRP A 248 -16.21 13.15 -24.42
N ASN A 249 -17.33 12.72 -23.85
CA ASN A 249 -18.67 13.26 -24.01
C ASN A 249 -19.13 13.89 -22.69
N ILE A 250 -18.44 14.96 -22.26
CA ILE A 250 -18.74 15.66 -20.99
C ILE A 250 -20.17 16.19 -20.93
N GLU A 251 -20.80 16.42 -22.09
CA GLU A 251 -22.20 16.77 -22.24
C GLU A 251 -23.17 15.75 -21.61
N ASN A 252 -22.75 14.50 -21.40
CA ASN A 252 -23.60 13.47 -20.78
C ASN A 252 -23.72 13.61 -19.25
N ILE A 253 -23.06 14.61 -18.64
CA ILE A 253 -23.19 14.94 -17.22
C ILE A 253 -23.64 16.39 -17.03
N SER A 254 -24.53 16.60 -16.06
CA SER A 254 -25.10 17.92 -15.76
C SER A 254 -24.03 18.89 -15.27
N GLY A 255 -23.99 20.08 -15.88
CA GLY A 255 -23.12 21.17 -15.45
C GLY A 255 -21.64 21.03 -15.84
N GLY A 256 -21.28 20.02 -16.63
CA GLY A 256 -19.93 19.87 -17.18
C GLY A 256 -18.82 19.66 -16.14
N LYS A 257 -19.16 19.22 -14.93
CA LYS A 257 -18.21 18.94 -13.85
C LYS A 257 -18.05 17.44 -13.67
N LEU A 258 -16.82 16.97 -13.45
CA LEU A 258 -16.57 15.55 -13.14
C LEU A 258 -17.36 15.14 -11.88
N PRO A 259 -18.01 13.97 -11.87
CA PRO A 259 -18.63 13.44 -10.66
C PRO A 259 -17.52 13.07 -9.67
N ILE A 260 -17.66 13.55 -8.44
CA ILE A 260 -16.74 13.30 -7.34
C ILE A 260 -17.48 12.51 -6.26
N ASP A 261 -16.84 11.47 -5.72
CA ASP A 261 -17.38 10.67 -4.62
C ASP A 261 -17.28 11.39 -3.26
N SER A 262 -17.85 10.78 -2.23
CA SER A 262 -17.84 11.33 -0.86
C SER A 262 -16.44 11.48 -0.25
N PHE A 263 -15.43 10.84 -0.83
CA PHE A 263 -14.04 10.90 -0.39
C PHE A 263 -13.19 11.88 -1.25
N GLY A 264 -13.80 12.54 -2.22
CA GLY A 264 -13.13 13.54 -3.05
C GLY A 264 -12.44 12.97 -4.29
N PHE A 265 -12.76 11.75 -4.72
CA PHE A 265 -12.17 11.12 -5.91
C PHE A 265 -13.14 11.10 -7.09
N ILE A 266 -12.61 11.02 -8.32
CA ILE A 266 -13.44 10.91 -9.53
C ILE A 266 -14.25 9.61 -9.50
N ASP A 267 -15.57 9.72 -9.68
CA ASP A 267 -16.45 8.57 -9.84
C ASP A 267 -16.43 8.05 -11.28
N TRP A 268 -15.44 7.19 -11.56
CA TRP A 268 -15.27 6.55 -12.87
C TRP A 268 -16.44 5.65 -13.26
N LEU A 269 -17.17 5.09 -12.28
CA LEU A 269 -18.31 4.21 -12.55
C LEU A 269 -19.50 5.02 -13.05
N GLU A 270 -19.76 6.18 -12.45
CA GLU A 270 -20.78 7.10 -12.90
C GLU A 270 -20.46 7.64 -14.31
N LEU A 271 -19.20 8.01 -14.56
CA LEU A 271 -18.73 8.43 -15.90
C LEU A 271 -18.94 7.33 -16.96
N LYS A 272 -18.62 6.08 -16.63
CA LYS A 272 -18.84 4.93 -17.53
C LYS A 272 -20.33 4.68 -17.77
N LYS A 273 -21.15 4.70 -16.71
CA LYS A 273 -22.60 4.50 -16.78
C LYS A 273 -23.27 5.54 -17.68
N LYS A 274 -22.84 6.79 -17.58
CA LYS A 274 -23.31 7.91 -18.41
C LYS A 274 -22.64 7.98 -19.79
N LYS A 275 -21.77 7.02 -20.13
CA LYS A 275 -21.03 6.99 -21.40
C LYS A 275 -20.27 8.29 -21.68
N VAL A 276 -19.72 8.89 -20.62
CA VAL A 276 -18.93 10.13 -20.72
C VAL A 276 -17.58 9.85 -21.38
N PHE A 277 -17.02 8.66 -21.20
CA PHE A 277 -15.76 8.31 -21.86
C PHE A 277 -15.78 6.89 -22.41
N SER A 278 -15.03 6.69 -23.50
CA SER A 278 -14.73 5.38 -24.08
C SER A 278 -13.24 5.36 -24.38
N PRO A 279 -12.42 4.72 -23.53
CA PRO A 279 -10.97 4.77 -23.67
C PRO A 279 -10.48 3.81 -24.77
N VAL A 280 -9.28 4.08 -25.29
CA VAL A 280 -8.53 3.15 -26.12
C VAL A 280 -8.15 1.93 -25.28
N LEU A 281 -8.31 0.73 -25.84
CA LEU A 281 -8.09 -0.53 -25.15
C LEU A 281 -6.72 -1.15 -25.45
N SER A 282 -6.07 -0.77 -26.55
CA SER A 282 -4.70 -1.18 -26.89
C SER A 282 -4.07 -0.20 -27.88
N LEU A 283 -2.73 -0.16 -27.89
CA LEU A 283 -1.96 0.50 -28.94
C LEU A 283 -1.85 -0.35 -30.22
N SER A 284 -2.11 -1.66 -30.12
CA SER A 284 -2.08 -2.59 -31.24
C SER A 284 -3.46 -2.70 -31.91
N LYS A 285 -3.47 -2.74 -33.25
CA LYS A 285 -4.68 -2.96 -34.05
C LYS A 285 -5.21 -4.40 -33.97
N ASP A 286 -4.34 -5.36 -33.64
CA ASP A 286 -4.68 -6.79 -33.58
C ASP A 286 -5.14 -7.24 -32.19
N PHE A 287 -5.30 -6.28 -31.27
CA PHE A 287 -5.75 -6.56 -29.91
C PHE A 287 -7.15 -7.15 -29.90
N LYS A 288 -7.27 -8.33 -29.31
CA LYS A 288 -8.56 -8.95 -29.01
C LYS A 288 -8.84 -8.73 -27.53
N ASP A 289 -9.95 -8.06 -27.26
CA ASP A 289 -10.37 -7.86 -25.88
C ASP A 289 -10.92 -9.16 -25.31
N ASP A 290 -10.47 -9.51 -24.11
CA ASP A 290 -10.90 -10.70 -23.37
C ASP A 290 -11.61 -10.24 -22.09
N VAL A 291 -12.92 -10.01 -22.24
CA VAL A 291 -13.80 -9.57 -21.15
C VAL A 291 -14.56 -10.77 -20.63
N ARG A 292 -14.49 -10.96 -19.31
CA ARG A 292 -15.22 -12.03 -18.64
C ARG A 292 -16.49 -11.48 -18.02
N ASP A 293 -17.63 -12.03 -18.43
CA ASP A 293 -18.95 -11.61 -17.94
C ASP A 293 -19.51 -12.62 -16.93
N ASN A 294 -19.07 -12.54 -15.68
CA ASN A 294 -19.67 -13.27 -14.58
C ASN A 294 -19.55 -12.50 -13.26
N ILE A 295 -20.44 -12.85 -12.34
CA ILE A 295 -20.51 -12.24 -11.00
C ILE A 295 -20.14 -13.30 -9.97
N ILE A 296 -19.33 -12.92 -8.97
CA ILE A 296 -19.02 -13.72 -7.79
C ILE A 296 -19.67 -13.09 -6.56
N LEU A 297 -20.43 -13.88 -5.81
CA LEU A 297 -20.97 -13.50 -4.51
C LEU A 297 -20.00 -13.91 -3.39
N PHE A 298 -19.57 -12.94 -2.59
CA PHE A 298 -18.80 -13.13 -1.37
C PHE A 298 -19.73 -12.98 -0.17
N GLU A 299 -19.82 -14.02 0.66
CA GLU A 299 -20.62 -14.00 1.88
C GLU A 299 -19.91 -13.23 3.00
N SER A 300 -20.60 -12.25 3.58
CA SER A 300 -20.07 -11.42 4.66
C SER A 300 -20.35 -12.02 6.04
N LYS A 301 -19.32 -12.14 6.89
CA LYS A 301 -19.47 -12.65 8.27
C LYS A 301 -20.01 -11.62 9.26
N GLY A 302 -19.84 -10.33 8.99
CA GLY A 302 -20.29 -9.27 9.89
C GLY A 302 -21.81 -9.28 10.08
N ILE A 303 -22.26 -9.05 11.31
CA ILE A 303 -23.66 -8.86 11.65
C ILE A 303 -24.12 -7.52 11.03
N GLY A 304 -25.26 -7.53 10.33
CA GLY A 304 -25.79 -6.33 9.67
C GLY A 304 -25.06 -5.90 8.39
N LEU A 305 -24.01 -6.60 7.95
CA LEU A 305 -23.34 -6.32 6.68
C LEU A 305 -23.96 -7.09 5.53
N ASN A 306 -24.26 -6.41 4.43
CA ASN A 306 -24.62 -7.06 3.17
C ASN A 306 -23.47 -7.92 2.63
N ASN A 307 -23.80 -8.89 1.78
CA ASN A 307 -22.84 -9.62 0.96
C ASN A 307 -22.21 -8.70 -0.11
N VAL A 308 -21.06 -9.13 -0.61
CA VAL A 308 -20.32 -8.40 -1.64
C VAL A 308 -20.50 -9.08 -3.00
N LEU A 309 -20.80 -8.28 -4.03
CA LEU A 309 -20.82 -8.73 -5.41
C LEU A 309 -19.58 -8.23 -6.14
N PHE A 310 -18.82 -9.17 -6.69
CA PHE A 310 -17.70 -8.88 -7.57
C PHE A 310 -18.12 -9.17 -9.01
N ASP A 311 -18.07 -8.15 -9.86
CA ASP A 311 -18.43 -8.23 -11.27
C ASP A 311 -17.15 -8.28 -12.12
N HIS A 312 -16.89 -9.40 -12.81
CA HIS A 312 -15.72 -9.49 -13.69
C HIS A 312 -15.83 -8.58 -14.90
N ASN A 313 -17.01 -8.34 -15.48
CA ASN A 313 -17.15 -7.49 -16.66
C ASN A 313 -16.70 -6.07 -16.32
N LEU A 314 -17.07 -5.60 -15.12
CA LEU A 314 -16.67 -4.28 -14.65
C LEU A 314 -15.15 -4.12 -14.56
N HIS A 315 -14.44 -5.17 -14.14
CA HIS A 315 -12.99 -5.15 -13.96
C HIS A 315 -12.24 -5.48 -15.26
N SER A 316 -12.53 -6.63 -15.88
CA SER A 316 -11.85 -7.14 -17.10
C SER A 316 -12.07 -6.26 -18.33
N SER A 317 -13.12 -5.43 -18.36
CA SER A 317 -13.23 -4.40 -19.41
C SER A 317 -12.16 -3.30 -19.30
N TRP A 318 -11.48 -3.14 -18.17
CA TRP A 318 -10.45 -2.11 -17.94
C TRP A 318 -9.03 -2.65 -17.78
N ILE A 319 -8.89 -3.86 -17.25
CA ILE A 319 -7.59 -4.47 -16.90
C ILE A 319 -7.47 -5.87 -17.53
N ASN A 320 -6.24 -6.37 -17.66
CA ASN A 320 -5.99 -7.71 -18.18
C ASN A 320 -6.16 -8.78 -17.09
N CYS A 321 -6.45 -10.02 -17.47
CA CYS A 321 -6.55 -11.15 -16.54
C CYS A 321 -5.29 -11.32 -15.69
N ALA A 322 -4.11 -11.16 -16.30
CA ALA A 322 -2.81 -11.28 -15.65
C ALA A 322 -2.59 -10.25 -14.53
N THR A 323 -3.27 -9.10 -14.57
CA THR A 323 -3.19 -8.06 -13.51
C THR A 323 -3.73 -8.56 -12.17
N CYS A 324 -4.62 -9.57 -12.18
CA CYS A 324 -5.15 -10.17 -10.96
C CYS A 324 -4.68 -11.61 -10.77
N HIS A 325 -4.55 -12.38 -11.84
CA HIS A 325 -4.36 -13.81 -11.80
C HIS A 325 -2.96 -14.24 -12.28
N PRO A 326 -2.29 -15.16 -11.57
CA PRO A 326 -2.66 -15.76 -10.29
C PRO A 326 -2.17 -14.96 -9.06
N ALA A 327 -1.45 -13.86 -9.27
CA ALA A 327 -0.66 -13.19 -8.23
C ALA A 327 -1.50 -12.59 -7.08
N VAL A 328 -2.64 -11.96 -7.41
CA VAL A 328 -3.55 -11.35 -6.43
C VAL A 328 -4.66 -12.32 -6.04
N PHE A 329 -5.19 -13.05 -7.03
CA PHE A 329 -6.23 -14.05 -6.86
C PHE A 329 -5.86 -15.33 -7.59
N LYS A 330 -6.01 -16.48 -6.90
CA LYS A 330 -5.86 -17.81 -7.48
C LYS A 330 -7.07 -18.17 -8.34
N ASP A 331 -6.82 -18.97 -9.37
CA ASP A 331 -7.83 -19.50 -10.29
C ASP A 331 -8.64 -20.59 -9.59
N GLY A 332 -9.66 -20.20 -8.82
CA GLY A 332 -10.52 -21.13 -8.12
C GLY A 332 -11.56 -20.45 -7.25
N LEU A 333 -12.84 -20.83 -7.43
CA LEU A 333 -13.91 -20.35 -6.58
C LEU A 333 -13.69 -20.85 -5.15
N GLY A 334 -13.60 -19.94 -4.19
CA GLY A 334 -13.27 -20.28 -2.79
C GLY A 334 -11.79 -20.48 -2.48
N ALA A 335 -10.89 -20.42 -3.47
CA ALA A 335 -9.44 -20.58 -3.26
C ALA A 335 -8.76 -19.36 -2.62
N ASN A 336 -9.46 -18.23 -2.56
CA ASN A 336 -8.97 -16.95 -2.08
C ASN A 336 -9.65 -16.60 -0.76
N ASN A 337 -8.88 -16.24 0.26
CA ASN A 337 -9.40 -15.70 1.53
C ASN A 337 -9.31 -14.17 1.47
N VAL A 338 -10.43 -13.48 1.65
CA VAL A 338 -10.50 -12.01 1.52
C VAL A 338 -10.98 -11.43 2.84
N ARG A 339 -10.14 -10.58 3.44
CA ARG A 339 -10.45 -9.89 4.70
C ARG A 339 -10.18 -8.41 4.55
N MET A 340 -11.00 -7.57 5.18
CA MET A 340 -10.79 -6.11 5.17
C MET A 340 -9.40 -5.73 5.74
N ALA A 341 -8.92 -6.42 6.78
CA ALA A 341 -7.59 -6.20 7.34
C ALA A 341 -6.46 -6.48 6.33
N ASP A 342 -6.61 -7.50 5.48
CA ASP A 342 -5.65 -7.81 4.43
C ASP A 342 -5.67 -6.76 3.31
N MET A 343 -6.83 -6.12 3.06
CA MET A 343 -6.92 -5.02 2.09
C MET A 343 -6.13 -3.79 2.53
N ALA A 344 -6.12 -3.47 3.83
CA ALA A 344 -5.37 -2.33 4.35
C ALA A 344 -3.86 -2.41 4.09
N ILE A 345 -3.31 -3.63 4.03
CA ILE A 345 -1.90 -3.89 3.68
C ILE A 345 -1.70 -4.20 2.18
N GLY A 346 -2.71 -3.98 1.35
CA GLY A 346 -2.61 -4.06 -0.10
C GLY A 346 -2.83 -5.44 -0.72
N LYS A 347 -3.42 -6.40 0.00
CA LYS A 347 -3.79 -7.72 -0.54
C LYS A 347 -5.21 -7.74 -1.08
N SER A 348 -5.53 -8.74 -1.91
CA SER A 348 -6.87 -8.95 -2.49
C SER A 348 -7.40 -7.67 -3.15
N CYS A 349 -8.61 -7.20 -2.78
CA CYS A 349 -9.19 -5.98 -3.33
C CYS A 349 -8.35 -4.73 -3.03
N GLY A 350 -7.63 -4.71 -1.90
CA GLY A 350 -6.72 -3.62 -1.51
C GLY A 350 -5.46 -3.53 -2.38
N HIS A 351 -5.24 -4.49 -3.27
CA HIS A 351 -4.21 -4.36 -4.31
C HIS A 351 -4.47 -3.11 -5.18
N CYS A 352 -5.74 -2.79 -5.44
CA CYS A 352 -6.16 -1.64 -6.25
C CYS A 352 -7.01 -0.61 -5.48
N HIS A 353 -7.99 -1.04 -4.68
CA HIS A 353 -8.89 -0.15 -3.94
C HIS A 353 -8.15 0.57 -2.81
N GLY A 354 -8.26 1.90 -2.76
CA GLY A 354 -7.49 2.77 -1.87
C GLY A 354 -6.12 3.20 -2.42
N LYS A 355 -5.73 2.72 -3.62
CA LYS A 355 -4.48 3.12 -4.30
C LYS A 355 -4.74 3.76 -5.67
N VAL A 356 -5.43 3.04 -6.55
CA VAL A 356 -5.73 3.44 -7.95
C VAL A 356 -7.23 3.35 -8.29
N SER A 357 -8.02 2.86 -7.34
CA SER A 357 -9.48 2.77 -7.36
C SER A 357 -10.00 3.26 -6.01
N PHE A 358 -11.30 3.55 -5.94
CA PHE A 358 -11.95 4.14 -4.76
C PHE A 358 -11.56 3.46 -3.44
N THR A 359 -11.61 4.23 -2.36
CA THR A 359 -11.20 3.76 -1.02
C THR A 359 -12.11 2.66 -0.49
N PHE A 360 -11.52 1.65 0.16
CA PHE A 360 -12.27 0.60 0.85
C PHE A 360 -13.01 1.10 2.11
N ALA A 361 -12.84 2.37 2.48
CA ALA A 361 -13.65 3.03 3.51
C ALA A 361 -15.10 3.27 3.06
N ASP A 362 -15.38 3.26 1.76
CA ASP A 362 -16.75 3.33 1.22
C ASP A 362 -17.40 1.94 1.22
N CYS A 363 -17.84 1.48 2.40
CA CYS A 363 -18.37 0.13 2.60
C CYS A 363 -19.50 -0.21 1.62
N GLN A 364 -20.35 0.77 1.33
CA GLN A 364 -21.56 0.59 0.54
C GLN A 364 -21.30 0.41 -0.95
N ARG A 365 -20.08 0.66 -1.45
CA ARG A 365 -19.73 0.35 -2.85
C ARG A 365 -19.58 -1.15 -3.11
N CYS A 366 -19.21 -1.91 -2.09
CA CYS A 366 -19.02 -3.36 -2.19
C CYS A 366 -20.16 -4.14 -1.50
N HIS A 367 -20.54 -3.71 -0.30
CA HIS A 367 -21.56 -4.36 0.53
C HIS A 367 -22.98 -3.95 0.10
N ILE A 368 -23.37 -4.33 -1.12
CA ILE A 368 -24.65 -3.93 -1.73
C ILE A 368 -25.70 -5.03 -1.69
N GLN A 369 -25.32 -6.30 -1.55
CA GLN A 369 -26.24 -7.42 -1.75
C GLN A 369 -26.83 -7.91 -0.42
N PRO A 370 -28.16 -7.82 -0.20
CA PRO A 370 -28.79 -8.37 1.00
C PRO A 370 -28.50 -9.86 1.16
N LYS A 371 -28.30 -10.32 2.41
CA LYS A 371 -27.93 -11.72 2.70
C LYS A 371 -29.03 -12.72 2.36
N ASP A 372 -30.27 -12.29 2.46
CA ASP A 372 -31.50 -13.07 2.27
C ASP A 372 -31.93 -13.17 0.80
N LYS A 373 -31.30 -12.41 -0.11
CA LYS A 373 -31.68 -12.38 -1.52
C LYS A 373 -30.67 -13.12 -2.39
N PRO A 374 -31.08 -14.19 -3.10
CA PRO A 374 -30.20 -14.86 -4.05
C PRO A 374 -29.94 -13.97 -5.28
N VAL A 375 -28.72 -14.06 -5.84
CA VAL A 375 -28.35 -13.35 -7.07
C VAL A 375 -28.31 -14.34 -8.21
N LYS A 376 -29.23 -14.18 -9.17
CA LYS A 376 -29.34 -15.07 -10.33
C LYS A 376 -28.04 -15.04 -11.15
N GLY A 377 -27.46 -16.21 -11.40
CA GLY A 377 -26.23 -16.36 -12.19
C GLY A 377 -24.93 -16.04 -11.47
N ALA A 378 -24.97 -15.63 -10.19
CA ALA A 378 -23.76 -15.39 -9.42
C ALA A 378 -23.13 -16.71 -8.96
N LEU A 379 -21.81 -16.81 -9.13
CA LEU A 379 -21.00 -17.89 -8.56
C LEU A 379 -20.85 -17.64 -7.06
N ILE A 380 -21.29 -18.58 -6.22
CA ILE A 380 -21.26 -18.41 -4.76
C ILE A 380 -19.93 -18.90 -4.22
N ARG A 381 -19.14 -17.98 -3.65
CA ARG A 381 -17.95 -18.30 -2.87
C ARG A 381 -18.37 -18.62 -1.43
N LYS A 382 -18.52 -19.91 -1.12
CA LYS A 382 -18.58 -20.37 0.28
C LYS A 382 -17.15 -20.49 0.81
N GLU A 383 -16.82 -19.75 1.87
CA GLU A 383 -15.57 -20.00 2.58
C GLU A 383 -15.62 -21.38 3.23
N LYS A 384 -14.54 -22.17 3.06
CA LYS A 384 -14.37 -23.43 3.78
C LYS A 384 -14.02 -23.19 5.24
#